data_AF-A0A7R9GJQ4-F1
#
_entry.id   AF-A0A7R9GJQ4-F1
#
_cell.length_a   1.000
_cell.length_b   1.000
_cell.length_c   1.000
_cell.angle_alpha   90.00
_cell.angle_beta   90.00
_cell.angle_gamma   90.00
#
_symmetry.space_group_name_H-M   'P 1'
#
loop_
_entity.id
_entity.type
_entity.pdbx_description
1 polymer ?
#
loop_
_entity_poly.entity_id
_entity_poly.type
_entity_poly.pdbx_seq_one_letter_code
_entity_poly.pdbx_strand_id
1 'polypeptide(L)'
;MDVKKYPGISNEDAAILAATKLVESQPKNLGWYRVAASRAMTGTRRRQPLLTEKLKLVHEAMKSHSEAVDVGNLEENAIEGDKAVIEFYAATCAVAESHGKFAVGIRRHGRTDIPVQVRVETIEGTATAVTDFVPVNKIVSFLPNETEQEVEVETVCDKQWEPDEEFYLKLSLLPLDAFAHDSVVLGRLSIMEITVVNDDDPGTLSFDKGCYVVRGTCGTTSIPVIRRNGVDGVVKVHYKTVEKSSAISGKDYIPQEGVLEFRHGETKLAINVPIINDFHPERNEHFEVQLFDVEGGASLGKLCSTIVTIVNDDDFEPVMKKMMSMTTENLEKLQLFHKASWVAQIREALNVNSGYIDTATPLDYLAHVFTFGWKVIFCLVPPVEIWGGWLAFFVSLTFLAMLTAVVGDCASIFGCLVGLSDEVTAIALVSAGTSLPDTFASMSAARQEKFADLAIGNVTGSNSVNVFLGLGLPWMIAAIYHGYHVREENSEFLPDLWHSV
;
A
#
# COMPACT_ATOMS: atom_id res chain seq x y z
N MET A 1 29.32 -12.47 -6.76
CA MET A 1 30.81 -12.53 -6.79
C MET A 1 31.33 -11.82 -8.05
N ASP A 2 30.66 -10.77 -8.51
CA ASP A 2 30.68 -10.36 -9.93
C ASP A 2 31.19 -8.93 -10.19
N VAL A 3 31.78 -8.29 -9.18
CA VAL A 3 32.42 -6.97 -9.34
C VAL A 3 33.77 -7.06 -10.08
N LYS A 4 34.25 -8.29 -10.34
CA LYS A 4 35.46 -8.56 -11.14
C LYS A 4 35.33 -8.27 -12.65
N LYS A 5 34.14 -7.90 -13.15
CA LYS A 5 33.94 -7.64 -14.59
C LYS A 5 34.34 -6.23 -15.07
N TYR A 6 34.62 -5.27 -14.17
CA TYR A 6 34.86 -3.87 -14.58
C TYR A 6 36.04 -3.23 -13.81
N PRO A 7 37.28 -3.38 -14.29
CA PRO A 7 38.44 -2.72 -13.70
C PRO A 7 38.48 -1.26 -14.19
N GLY A 8 38.07 -0.30 -13.35
CA GLY A 8 38.18 1.15 -13.66
C GLY A 8 37.07 2.06 -13.13
N ILE A 9 36.01 1.53 -12.50
CA ILE A 9 34.89 2.32 -11.99
C ILE A 9 35.26 2.95 -10.62
N SER A 10 34.96 4.25 -10.43
CA SER A 10 35.10 4.94 -9.14
C SER A 10 34.35 4.19 -8.04
N ASN A 11 34.90 4.10 -6.83
CA ASN A 11 34.24 3.36 -5.75
C ASN A 11 32.86 3.95 -5.38
N GLU A 12 32.62 5.23 -5.66
CA GLU A 12 31.29 5.83 -5.55
C GLU A 12 30.34 5.30 -6.62
N ASP A 13 30.79 5.24 -7.87
CA ASP A 13 30.01 4.72 -9.00
C ASP A 13 29.78 3.21 -8.87
N ALA A 14 30.75 2.45 -8.37
CA ALA A 14 30.60 1.03 -8.10
C ALA A 14 29.64 0.77 -6.93
N ALA A 15 29.62 1.66 -5.92
CA ALA A 15 28.67 1.61 -4.82
C ALA A 15 27.26 2.03 -5.28
N ILE A 16 27.15 3.00 -6.19
CA ILE A 16 25.89 3.35 -6.86
C ILE A 16 25.42 2.17 -7.69
N LEU A 17 26.31 1.48 -8.42
CA LEU A 17 25.97 0.33 -9.27
C LEU A 17 25.57 -0.89 -8.43
N ALA A 18 26.23 -1.12 -7.29
CA ALA A 18 25.87 -2.16 -6.33
C ALA A 18 24.56 -1.83 -5.57
N ALA A 19 24.36 -0.57 -5.18
CA ALA A 19 23.11 -0.10 -4.58
C ALA A 19 21.96 -0.12 -5.58
N THR A 20 22.23 0.20 -6.85
CA THR A 20 21.27 0.09 -7.95
C THR A 20 20.92 -1.37 -8.17
N LYS A 21 21.91 -2.29 -8.22
CA LYS A 21 21.65 -3.74 -8.28
C LYS A 21 20.88 -4.27 -7.08
N LEU A 22 21.15 -3.79 -5.86
CA LEU A 22 20.43 -4.19 -4.65
C LEU A 22 18.98 -3.66 -4.63
N VAL A 23 18.75 -2.45 -5.16
CA VAL A 23 17.41 -1.88 -5.32
C VAL A 23 16.69 -2.56 -6.49
N GLU A 24 17.42 -2.95 -7.53
CA GLU A 24 16.90 -3.70 -8.67
C GLU A 24 16.55 -5.14 -8.30
N SER A 25 17.25 -5.74 -7.33
CA SER A 25 16.95 -7.07 -6.80
C SER A 25 15.85 -7.08 -5.74
N GLN A 26 15.27 -5.93 -5.37
CA GLN A 26 14.05 -5.93 -4.55
C GLN A 26 12.86 -6.31 -5.42
N PRO A 27 11.87 -7.05 -4.86
CA PRO A 27 10.66 -7.40 -5.60
C PRO A 27 9.95 -6.12 -6.04
N LYS A 28 9.73 -5.99 -7.35
CA LYS A 28 9.09 -4.83 -7.97
C LYS A 28 7.67 -5.21 -8.36
N ASN A 29 6.75 -4.26 -8.26
CA ASN A 29 5.41 -4.44 -8.80
C ASN A 29 5.31 -3.97 -10.27
N LEU A 30 4.28 -4.41 -10.98
CA LEU A 30 3.98 -3.97 -12.36
C LEU A 30 3.95 -2.43 -12.52
N GLY A 31 3.51 -1.71 -11.48
CA GLY A 31 3.51 -0.25 -11.46
C GLY A 31 4.90 0.36 -11.59
N TRP A 32 5.92 -0.26 -10.97
CA TRP A 32 7.32 0.17 -11.06
C TRP A 32 7.80 0.14 -12.50
N TYR A 33 7.58 -0.98 -13.21
CA TYR A 33 7.98 -1.14 -14.61
C TYR A 33 7.24 -0.18 -15.53
N ARG A 34 5.93 0.01 -15.33
CA ARG A 34 5.12 0.97 -16.12
C ARG A 34 5.62 2.41 -15.97
N VAL A 35 5.96 2.80 -14.74
CA VAL A 35 6.52 4.13 -14.45
C VAL A 35 7.93 4.26 -15.03
N ALA A 36 8.75 3.20 -14.97
CA ALA A 36 10.09 3.18 -15.56
C ALA A 36 10.04 3.33 -17.09
N ALA A 37 9.19 2.56 -17.77
CA ALA A 37 8.98 2.66 -19.22
C ALA A 37 8.49 4.06 -19.64
N SER A 38 7.51 4.60 -18.92
CA SER A 38 6.98 5.95 -19.18
C SER A 38 8.05 7.05 -18.99
N ARG A 39 8.94 6.89 -18.01
CA ARG A 39 10.06 7.82 -17.78
C ARG A 39 11.16 7.69 -18.83
N ALA A 40 11.43 6.47 -19.30
CA ALA A 40 12.38 6.22 -20.38
C ALA A 40 11.92 6.88 -21.70
N MET A 41 10.61 6.84 -21.99
CA MET A 41 10.04 7.49 -23.18
C MET A 41 9.99 9.02 -23.09
N THR A 42 9.81 9.60 -21.88
CA THR A 42 9.66 11.06 -21.69
C THR A 42 10.97 11.79 -21.37
N GLY A 43 12.11 11.09 -21.32
CA GLY A 43 13.43 11.68 -21.07
C GLY A 43 13.62 12.29 -19.67
N THR A 44 12.72 12.00 -18.73
CA THR A 44 12.81 12.54 -17.36
C THR A 44 13.84 11.73 -16.56
N ARG A 45 14.83 12.41 -15.95
CA ARG A 45 15.97 11.80 -15.21
C ARG A 45 15.58 10.55 -14.40
N ARG A 46 16.33 9.46 -14.60
CA ARG A 46 16.27 8.25 -13.77
C ARG A 46 16.55 8.62 -12.31
N ARG A 47 15.74 8.14 -11.36
CA ARG A 47 16.03 8.32 -9.93
C ARG A 47 17.26 7.49 -9.58
N GLN A 48 18.36 8.14 -9.22
CA GLN A 48 19.49 7.47 -8.60
C GLN A 48 19.12 7.12 -7.15
N PRO A 49 19.36 5.89 -6.67
CA PRO A 49 19.09 5.53 -5.29
C PRO A 49 20.02 6.29 -4.35
N LEU A 50 19.46 6.89 -3.29
CA LEU A 50 20.24 7.58 -2.26
C LEU A 50 20.93 6.52 -1.38
N LEU A 51 22.27 6.52 -1.32
CA LEU A 51 23.03 5.54 -0.54
C LEU A 51 22.71 5.64 0.96
N THR A 52 22.30 4.53 1.57
CA THR A 52 22.09 4.41 3.03
C THR A 52 23.42 4.21 3.75
N GLU A 53 23.56 4.73 4.99
CA GLU A 53 24.78 4.67 5.84
C GLU A 53 25.45 3.28 5.93
N LYS A 54 24.67 2.18 5.88
CA LYS A 54 25.21 0.81 5.89
C LYS A 54 26.05 0.47 4.64
N LEU A 55 25.79 1.09 3.49
CA LEU A 55 26.56 0.90 2.26
C LEU A 55 27.91 1.64 2.28
N LYS A 56 28.05 2.70 3.10
CA LYS A 56 29.34 3.41 3.29
C LYS A 56 30.37 2.55 4.02
N LEU A 57 29.93 1.75 5.00
CA LEU A 57 30.80 0.84 5.76
C LEU A 57 31.40 -0.28 4.90
N VAL A 58 30.64 -0.78 3.93
CA VAL A 58 31.10 -1.82 2.98
C VAL A 58 32.14 -1.25 2.01
N HIS A 59 31.96 0.01 1.59
CA HIS A 59 32.89 0.73 0.72
C HIS A 59 34.25 1.00 1.39
N GLU A 60 34.27 1.29 2.70
CA GLU A 60 35.51 1.58 3.44
C GLU A 60 36.41 0.34 3.60
N ALA A 61 35.81 -0.84 3.71
CA ALA A 61 36.52 -2.12 3.76
C ALA A 61 37.20 -2.48 2.42
N MET A 62 36.65 -2.01 1.30
CA MET A 62 37.15 -2.30 -0.06
C MET A 62 38.28 -1.36 -0.51
N LYS A 63 38.47 -0.22 0.14
CA LYS A 63 39.48 0.82 -0.20
C LYS A 63 40.94 0.38 0.02
N SER A 64 41.20 -0.77 0.64
CA SER A 64 42.55 -1.17 1.07
C SER A 64 43.46 -1.72 -0.04
N HIS A 65 43.00 -1.92 -1.28
CA HIS A 65 43.84 -2.50 -2.35
C HIS A 65 43.64 -1.80 -3.72
N SER A 66 44.74 -1.19 -4.18
CA SER A 66 45.15 -0.56 -5.48
C SER A 66 44.49 -1.09 -6.77
N GLU A 67 44.54 -0.48 -7.98
CA GLU A 67 45.01 0.76 -8.64
C GLU A 67 44.57 0.64 -10.14
N ALA A 68 44.53 1.75 -10.89
CA ALA A 68 44.50 1.92 -12.38
C ALA A 68 43.13 2.19 -13.09
N VAL A 69 42.95 3.31 -13.81
CA VAL A 69 43.28 3.75 -15.22
C VAL A 69 42.05 3.67 -16.15
N ASP A 70 41.80 4.78 -16.85
CA ASP A 70 40.59 5.22 -17.56
C ASP A 70 40.48 4.69 -19.02
N VAL A 71 39.27 4.32 -19.45
CA VAL A 71 38.95 3.92 -20.83
C VAL A 71 37.65 4.59 -21.31
N GLY A 72 37.78 5.84 -21.73
CA GLY A 72 37.24 6.43 -22.97
C GLY A 72 35.78 6.16 -23.38
N ASN A 73 34.99 7.23 -23.39
CA ASN A 73 33.69 7.34 -24.07
C ASN A 73 33.79 6.97 -25.56
N LEU A 74 32.93 6.05 -26.02
CA LEU A 74 32.76 5.77 -27.45
C LEU A 74 31.77 6.77 -28.07
N GLU A 75 32.27 7.49 -29.06
CA GLU A 75 31.63 8.61 -29.74
C GLU A 75 30.37 8.25 -30.53
N GLU A 76 29.52 9.25 -30.70
CA GLU A 76 28.14 9.17 -31.17
C GLU A 76 27.99 9.31 -32.70
N ASN A 77 29.03 9.10 -33.51
CA ASN A 77 28.98 9.51 -34.92
C ASN A 77 29.13 8.36 -35.94
N ALA A 78 28.23 8.41 -36.93
CA ALA A 78 28.31 7.85 -38.29
C ALA A 78 28.10 6.33 -38.49
N ILE A 79 26.84 5.93 -38.69
CA ILE A 79 26.54 4.90 -39.69
C ILE A 79 25.92 5.63 -40.88
N GLU A 80 26.75 5.93 -41.88
CA GLU A 80 26.35 6.47 -43.18
C GLU A 80 25.27 5.59 -43.81
N GLY A 81 24.27 6.22 -44.46
CA GLY A 81 23.04 5.59 -44.96
C GLY A 81 23.18 4.57 -46.09
N ASP A 82 24.35 3.96 -46.26
CA ASP A 82 24.65 2.98 -47.31
C ASP A 82 24.52 1.52 -46.82
N LYS A 83 24.42 1.31 -45.50
CA LYS A 83 24.25 -0.01 -44.88
C LYS A 83 22.86 -0.19 -44.27
N ALA A 84 22.35 -1.41 -44.32
CA ALA A 84 21.13 -1.81 -43.64
C ALA A 84 21.46 -2.10 -42.17
N VAL A 85 20.89 -1.33 -41.24
CA VAL A 85 21.09 -1.50 -39.81
C VAL A 85 19.87 -2.20 -39.22
N ILE A 86 20.09 -3.31 -38.52
CA ILE A 86 19.02 -4.09 -37.87
C ILE A 86 19.22 -4.10 -36.37
N GLU A 87 18.16 -3.78 -35.63
CA GLU A 87 18.15 -3.73 -34.17
C GLU A 87 16.73 -3.90 -33.59
N PHE A 88 16.61 -4.19 -32.30
CA PHE A 88 15.32 -4.21 -31.59
C PHE A 88 14.76 -2.79 -31.40
N TYR A 89 13.44 -2.66 -31.19
CA TYR A 89 12.83 -1.35 -30.86
C TYR A 89 13.26 -0.83 -29.48
N ALA A 90 13.55 -1.73 -28.55
CA ALA A 90 13.87 -1.41 -27.17
C ALA A 90 15.03 -2.27 -26.67
N ALA A 91 15.81 -1.72 -25.74
CA ALA A 91 16.87 -2.44 -25.06
C ALA A 91 16.33 -3.41 -24.00
N THR A 92 15.17 -3.09 -23.41
CA THR A 92 14.57 -3.86 -22.31
C THR A 92 13.06 -3.94 -22.47
N CYS A 93 12.46 -5.03 -22.00
CA CYS A 93 11.01 -5.21 -21.86
C CYS A 93 10.71 -5.98 -20.57
N ALA A 94 9.59 -5.68 -19.93
CA ALA A 94 9.12 -6.41 -18.78
C ALA A 94 7.74 -6.99 -19.11
N VAL A 95 7.57 -8.29 -18.87
CA VAL A 95 6.38 -9.07 -19.22
C VAL A 95 5.97 -9.87 -18.00
N ALA A 96 4.68 -9.89 -17.67
CA ALA A 96 4.17 -10.75 -16.62
C ALA A 96 4.28 -12.21 -17.05
N GLU A 97 4.59 -13.10 -16.12
CA GLU A 97 4.72 -14.53 -16.40
C GLU A 97 3.44 -15.11 -17.06
N SER A 98 2.27 -14.71 -16.56
CA SER A 98 0.94 -15.06 -17.09
C SER A 98 0.59 -14.49 -18.47
N HIS A 99 1.45 -13.66 -19.07
CA HIS A 99 1.17 -13.04 -20.37
C HIS A 99 1.19 -14.05 -21.53
N GLY A 100 1.98 -15.12 -21.41
CA GLY A 100 2.13 -16.12 -22.45
C GLY A 100 2.88 -15.58 -23.66
N LYS A 101 2.18 -15.42 -24.80
CA LYS A 101 2.80 -15.05 -26.08
C LYS A 101 2.77 -13.54 -26.32
N PHE A 102 3.92 -12.98 -26.67
CA PHE A 102 4.06 -11.57 -27.06
C PHE A 102 4.98 -11.40 -28.25
N ALA A 103 4.74 -10.32 -29.01
CA ALA A 103 5.56 -9.95 -30.15
C ALA A 103 6.68 -9.01 -29.73
N VAL A 104 7.91 -9.34 -30.13
CA VAL A 104 9.08 -8.46 -30.03
C VAL A 104 9.37 -7.89 -31.40
N GLY A 105 9.27 -6.57 -31.53
CA GLY A 105 9.57 -5.88 -32.78
C GLY A 105 11.07 -5.76 -33.05
N ILE A 106 11.42 -5.90 -34.33
CA ILE A 106 12.75 -5.70 -34.90
C ILE A 106 12.61 -4.64 -35.99
N ARG A 107 13.45 -3.60 -35.92
CA ARG A 107 13.46 -2.52 -36.88
C ARG A 107 14.69 -2.57 -37.78
N ARG A 108 14.49 -2.20 -39.03
CA ARG A 108 15.53 -1.97 -40.03
C ARG A 108 15.52 -0.51 -40.46
N HIS A 109 16.68 0.13 -40.42
CA HIS A 109 16.88 1.49 -40.93
C HIS A 109 18.17 1.61 -41.75
N GLY A 110 18.35 2.75 -42.42
CA GLY A 110 19.42 2.92 -43.41
C GLY A 110 18.98 2.34 -44.76
N ARG A 111 19.77 1.42 -45.32
CA ARG A 111 19.50 0.80 -46.63
C ARG A 111 18.41 -0.26 -46.57
N THR A 112 17.34 -0.13 -47.36
CA THR A 112 16.16 -1.02 -47.34
C THR A 112 15.86 -1.72 -48.66
N ASP A 113 16.50 -1.35 -49.76
CA ASP A 113 16.31 -1.92 -51.11
C ASP A 113 16.76 -3.38 -51.24
N ILE A 114 17.62 -3.85 -50.33
CA ILE A 114 18.15 -5.22 -50.33
C ILE A 114 17.34 -6.14 -49.39
N PRO A 115 17.16 -7.44 -49.72
CA PRO A 115 16.64 -8.40 -48.76
C PRO A 115 17.69 -8.72 -47.68
N VAL A 116 17.25 -8.88 -46.43
CA VAL A 116 18.16 -9.16 -45.31
C VAL A 116 17.60 -10.28 -44.44
N GLN A 117 18.47 -11.18 -43.95
CA GLN A 117 18.08 -12.21 -43.00
C GLN A 117 18.94 -12.11 -41.74
N VAL A 118 18.29 -12.16 -40.58
CA VAL A 118 18.94 -12.18 -39.26
C VAL A 118 18.41 -13.35 -38.45
N ARG A 119 19.26 -13.94 -37.63
CA ARG A 119 18.86 -14.96 -36.66
C ARG A 119 18.58 -14.29 -35.32
N VAL A 120 17.43 -14.61 -34.74
CA VAL A 120 17.07 -14.29 -33.37
C VAL A 120 17.25 -15.54 -32.54
N GLU A 121 18.07 -15.45 -31.49
CA GLU A 121 18.29 -16.52 -30.52
C GLU A 121 18.04 -16.03 -29.09
N THR A 122 17.40 -16.86 -28.27
CA THR A 122 17.30 -16.65 -26.81
C THR A 122 18.59 -17.08 -26.11
N ILE A 123 19.01 -16.32 -25.12
CA ILE A 123 20.11 -16.62 -24.21
C ILE A 123 19.55 -16.61 -22.80
N GLU A 124 19.82 -17.68 -22.05
CA GLU A 124 19.43 -17.80 -20.65
C GLU A 124 20.15 -16.77 -19.77
N GLY A 125 19.43 -16.24 -18.79
CA GLY A 125 19.96 -15.33 -17.78
C GLY A 125 19.80 -15.95 -16.40
N THR A 126 19.00 -15.32 -15.54
CA THR A 126 18.48 -15.99 -14.33
C THR A 126 17.28 -16.87 -14.67
N ALA A 127 16.46 -16.45 -15.63
CA ALA A 127 15.42 -17.27 -16.22
C ALA A 127 16.06 -18.33 -17.14
N THR A 128 15.60 -19.56 -16.98
CA THR A 128 16.02 -20.76 -17.71
C THR A 128 15.00 -21.20 -18.74
N ALA A 129 15.48 -21.81 -19.82
CA ALA A 129 14.58 -22.28 -20.88
C ALA A 129 13.70 -23.43 -20.36
N VAL A 130 12.48 -23.52 -20.92
CA VAL A 130 11.45 -24.53 -20.63
C VAL A 130 10.70 -24.31 -19.31
N THR A 131 11.34 -23.80 -18.26
CA THR A 131 10.64 -23.45 -17.00
C THR A 131 9.97 -22.09 -17.11
N ASP A 132 10.69 -21.07 -17.61
CA ASP A 132 10.25 -19.67 -17.49
C ASP A 132 9.91 -19.07 -18.87
N PHE A 133 10.54 -19.61 -19.93
CA PHE A 133 10.25 -19.22 -21.31
C PHE A 133 10.50 -20.35 -22.33
N VAL A 134 9.87 -20.26 -23.49
CA VAL A 134 10.12 -21.19 -24.60
C VAL A 134 11.28 -20.66 -25.46
N PRO A 135 12.36 -21.44 -25.67
CA PRO A 135 13.54 -20.97 -26.38
C PRO A 135 13.22 -20.67 -27.85
N VAL A 136 13.68 -19.52 -28.33
CA VAL A 136 13.49 -19.08 -29.72
C VAL A 136 14.82 -19.19 -30.46
N ASN A 137 14.81 -19.86 -31.61
CA ASN A 137 15.91 -19.85 -32.57
C ASN A 137 15.31 -19.79 -33.98
N LYS A 138 15.01 -18.58 -34.45
CA LYS A 138 14.29 -18.33 -35.71
C LYS A 138 15.09 -17.38 -36.61
N ILE A 139 14.94 -17.56 -37.92
CA ILE A 139 15.48 -16.64 -38.91
C ILE A 139 14.34 -15.69 -39.32
N VAL A 140 14.59 -14.40 -39.16
CA VAL A 140 13.68 -13.32 -39.58
C VAL A 140 14.22 -12.73 -40.88
N SER A 141 13.36 -12.68 -41.91
CA SER A 141 13.70 -12.15 -43.23
C SER A 141 12.96 -10.84 -43.50
N PHE A 142 13.71 -9.80 -43.84
CA PHE A 142 13.18 -8.54 -44.37
C PHE A 142 13.22 -8.59 -45.90
N LEU A 143 12.06 -8.43 -46.54
CA LEU A 143 11.97 -8.20 -47.98
C LEU A 143 12.46 -6.79 -48.33
N PRO A 144 12.74 -6.50 -49.62
CA PRO A 144 13.02 -5.14 -50.07
C PRO A 144 11.93 -4.17 -49.62
N ASN A 145 12.36 -3.05 -49.04
CA ASN A 145 11.55 -1.96 -48.47
C ASN A 145 10.76 -2.27 -47.19
N GLU A 146 10.87 -3.47 -46.61
CA GLU A 146 10.30 -3.75 -45.27
C GLU A 146 11.16 -3.14 -44.15
N THR A 147 10.59 -2.29 -43.31
CA THR A 147 11.34 -1.63 -42.22
C THR A 147 11.12 -2.29 -40.87
N GLU A 148 10.12 -3.16 -40.74
CA GLU A 148 9.67 -3.70 -39.46
C GLU A 148 9.35 -5.18 -39.63
N GLN A 149 9.76 -5.99 -38.66
CA GLN A 149 9.41 -7.40 -38.52
C GLN A 149 9.21 -7.70 -37.04
N GLU A 150 8.55 -8.81 -36.72
CA GLU A 150 8.31 -9.21 -35.34
C GLU A 150 8.70 -10.67 -35.12
N VAL A 151 9.09 -10.99 -33.89
CA VAL A 151 9.32 -12.36 -33.43
C VAL A 151 8.42 -12.65 -32.24
N GLU A 152 7.66 -13.74 -32.32
CA GLU A 152 6.84 -14.21 -31.20
C GLU A 152 7.72 -14.91 -30.16
N VAL A 153 7.64 -14.44 -28.92
CA VAL A 153 8.27 -14.98 -27.72
C VAL A 153 7.18 -15.43 -26.77
N GLU A 154 7.43 -16.50 -26.02
CA GLU A 154 6.45 -17.11 -25.11
C GLU A 154 7.07 -17.26 -23.72
N THR A 155 6.43 -16.67 -22.71
CA THR A 155 6.68 -16.98 -21.29
C THR A 155 5.90 -18.22 -20.90
N VAL A 156 6.49 -19.03 -20.03
CA VAL A 156 5.82 -20.16 -19.40
C VAL A 156 5.35 -19.68 -18.03
N CYS A 157 4.09 -19.94 -17.71
CA CYS A 157 3.49 -19.57 -16.44
C CYS A 157 3.29 -20.81 -15.59
N ASP A 158 3.90 -20.82 -14.42
CA ASP A 158 3.60 -21.77 -13.37
C ASP A 158 2.74 -21.13 -12.26
N LYS A 159 2.77 -21.70 -11.06
CA LYS A 159 2.02 -21.19 -9.91
C LYS A 159 2.90 -21.11 -8.68
N GLN A 160 4.20 -21.07 -8.85
CA GLN A 160 5.19 -21.05 -7.81
C GLN A 160 5.74 -19.63 -7.77
N TRP A 161 5.67 -19.02 -6.58
CA TRP A 161 6.33 -17.73 -6.43
C TRP A 161 7.83 -17.87 -6.64
N GLU A 162 8.34 -17.03 -7.53
CA GLU A 162 9.74 -16.87 -7.89
C GLU A 162 10.08 -15.36 -7.91
N PRO A 163 11.34 -14.98 -7.67
CA PRO A 163 11.76 -13.59 -7.85
C PRO A 163 11.65 -13.16 -9.32
N ASP A 164 11.65 -11.86 -9.60
CA ASP A 164 11.76 -11.35 -10.98
C ASP A 164 13.02 -11.91 -11.65
N GLU A 165 12.86 -12.46 -12.85
CA GLU A 165 13.93 -13.12 -13.59
C GLU A 165 14.18 -12.47 -14.95
N GLU A 166 15.37 -12.67 -15.51
CA GLU A 166 15.77 -12.10 -16.79
C GLU A 166 16.32 -13.16 -17.75
N PHE A 167 15.97 -13.01 -19.03
CA PHE A 167 16.61 -13.68 -20.15
C PHE A 167 16.85 -12.68 -21.29
N TYR A 168 17.60 -13.08 -22.31
CA TYR A 168 18.03 -12.16 -23.36
C TYR A 168 17.67 -12.68 -24.75
N LEU A 169 17.35 -11.76 -25.66
CA LEU A 169 17.29 -12.02 -27.10
C LEU A 169 18.50 -11.41 -27.77
N LYS A 170 19.12 -12.16 -28.66
CA LYS A 170 20.28 -11.73 -29.44
C LYS A 170 20.01 -11.83 -30.93
N LEU A 171 20.35 -10.77 -31.65
CA LEU A 171 20.44 -10.75 -33.10
C LEU A 171 21.83 -11.21 -33.54
N SER A 172 21.87 -12.10 -34.51
CA SER A 172 23.10 -12.50 -35.19
C SER A 172 22.91 -12.48 -36.71
N LEU A 173 23.94 -12.00 -37.41
CA LEU A 173 23.98 -12.07 -38.86
C LEU A 173 24.21 -13.52 -39.26
N LEU A 174 23.47 -13.98 -40.27
CA LEU A 174 23.72 -15.29 -40.86
C LEU A 174 24.95 -15.21 -41.78
N PRO A 175 25.81 -16.24 -41.81
CA PRO A 175 26.84 -16.36 -42.83
C PRO A 175 26.18 -16.66 -44.17
N LEU A 176 25.75 -15.63 -44.88
CA LEU A 176 25.34 -15.66 -46.29
C LEU A 176 26.45 -15.02 -47.13
N ASP A 177 26.56 -15.45 -48.40
CA ASP A 177 27.65 -15.19 -49.35
C ASP A 177 28.43 -13.89 -49.10
N ALA A 178 29.77 -13.98 -49.13
CA ALA A 178 30.76 -12.97 -48.72
C ALA A 178 30.56 -11.52 -49.25
N PHE A 179 29.63 -11.29 -50.17
CA PHE A 179 29.23 -9.98 -50.70
C PHE A 179 28.12 -9.27 -49.89
N ALA A 180 27.28 -10.00 -49.14
CA ALA A 180 26.17 -9.40 -48.38
C ALA A 180 26.61 -8.81 -47.03
N HIS A 181 27.69 -9.34 -46.45
CA HIS A 181 28.18 -8.97 -45.11
C HIS A 181 28.63 -7.51 -44.97
N ASP A 182 29.06 -6.86 -46.06
CA ASP A 182 29.49 -5.46 -45.98
C ASP A 182 28.31 -4.48 -46.05
N SER A 183 27.14 -4.94 -46.50
CA SER A 183 25.93 -4.13 -46.69
C SER A 183 24.96 -4.16 -45.50
N VAL A 184 25.14 -5.06 -44.53
CA VAL A 184 24.26 -5.24 -43.38
C VAL A 184 25.06 -5.21 -42.09
N VAL A 185 24.61 -4.42 -41.12
CA VAL A 185 25.23 -4.32 -39.78
C VAL A 185 24.16 -4.42 -38.70
N LEU A 186 24.57 -4.90 -37.53
CA LEU A 186 23.72 -4.86 -36.34
C LEU A 186 23.80 -3.47 -35.71
N GLY A 187 22.66 -2.93 -35.30
CA GLY A 187 22.58 -1.65 -34.60
C GLY A 187 22.98 -1.76 -33.12
N ARG A 188 22.77 -0.66 -32.38
CA ARG A 188 23.15 -0.58 -30.96
C ARG A 188 22.29 -1.52 -30.11
N LEU A 189 21.03 -1.72 -30.49
CA LEU A 189 20.09 -2.59 -29.79
C LEU A 189 20.10 -4.00 -30.41
N SER A 190 21.27 -4.64 -30.44
CA SER A 190 21.44 -6.00 -30.97
C SER A 190 21.17 -7.11 -29.94
N ILE A 191 21.12 -6.73 -28.66
CA ILE A 191 20.71 -7.59 -27.55
C ILE A 191 19.58 -6.85 -26.81
N MET A 192 18.53 -7.59 -26.46
CA MET A 192 17.40 -7.10 -25.69
C MET A 192 17.25 -7.95 -24.43
N GLU A 193 17.08 -7.30 -23.29
CA GLU A 193 16.77 -7.94 -21.99
C GLU A 193 15.26 -8.05 -21.82
N ILE A 194 14.79 -9.22 -21.44
CA ILE A 194 13.39 -9.48 -21.12
C ILE A 194 13.32 -9.88 -19.64
N THR A 195 12.64 -9.05 -18.86
CA THR A 195 12.34 -9.33 -17.46
C THR A 195 11.00 -10.05 -17.37
N VAL A 196 10.99 -11.26 -16.85
CA VAL A 196 9.79 -12.00 -16.47
C VAL A 196 9.43 -11.56 -15.05
N VAL A 197 8.29 -10.88 -14.95
CA VAL A 197 7.75 -10.39 -13.68
C VAL A 197 6.81 -11.45 -13.14
N ASN A 198 7.14 -12.01 -11.98
CA ASN A 198 6.28 -12.98 -11.32
C ASN A 198 5.02 -12.26 -10.80
N ASP A 199 3.85 -12.82 -11.13
CA ASP A 199 2.55 -12.29 -10.72
C ASP A 199 1.78 -13.19 -9.73
N ASP A 200 2.46 -14.18 -9.16
CA ASP A 200 1.94 -15.03 -8.08
C ASP A 200 2.01 -14.33 -6.72
N ASP A 201 1.00 -14.57 -5.88
CA ASP A 201 0.99 -14.06 -4.51
C ASP A 201 1.14 -15.22 -3.49
N PRO A 202 2.35 -15.41 -2.92
CA PRO A 202 2.58 -16.44 -1.92
C PRO A 202 1.89 -16.12 -0.59
N GLY A 203 1.44 -14.89 -0.39
CA GLY A 203 0.64 -14.47 0.73
C GLY A 203 1.40 -14.26 2.04
N THR A 204 0.62 -14.12 3.10
CA THR A 204 1.06 -13.73 4.44
C THR A 204 0.63 -14.78 5.46
N LEU A 205 1.57 -15.31 6.23
CA LEU A 205 1.33 -16.32 7.27
C LEU A 205 1.21 -15.67 8.65
N SER A 206 0.18 -16.03 9.41
CA SER A 206 -0.06 -15.51 10.76
C SER A 206 -0.96 -16.43 11.57
N PHE A 207 -0.90 -16.33 12.89
CA PHE A 207 -1.88 -17.01 13.74
C PHE A 207 -3.30 -16.47 13.52
N ASP A 208 -4.29 -17.33 13.75
CA ASP A 208 -5.70 -16.92 13.73
C ASP A 208 -6.02 -15.94 14.89
N LYS A 209 -5.47 -16.22 16.07
CA LYS A 209 -5.70 -15.46 17.30
C LYS A 209 -4.41 -15.21 18.05
N GLY A 210 -4.33 -14.08 18.77
CA GLY A 210 -3.17 -13.73 19.60
C GLY A 210 -3.14 -14.44 20.96
N CYS A 211 -4.25 -15.08 21.34
CA CYS A 211 -4.33 -15.88 22.56
C CYS A 211 -5.29 -17.07 22.37
N TYR A 212 -4.91 -18.22 22.93
CA TYR A 212 -5.72 -19.44 23.04
C TYR A 212 -5.84 -19.82 24.50
N VAL A 213 -7.06 -20.19 24.93
CA VAL A 213 -7.32 -20.71 26.26
C VAL A 213 -7.63 -22.20 26.12
N VAL A 214 -6.89 -23.04 26.82
CA VAL A 214 -6.99 -24.50 26.75
C VAL A 214 -7.14 -25.07 28.15
N ARG A 215 -7.83 -26.22 28.23
CA ARG A 215 -7.95 -26.99 29.47
C ARG A 215 -6.66 -27.76 29.73
N GLY A 216 -6.23 -27.85 30.99
CA GLY A 216 -5.11 -28.72 31.38
C GLY A 216 -5.33 -30.19 30.99
N THR A 217 -6.58 -30.64 30.90
CA THR A 217 -6.96 -32.00 30.52
C THR A 217 -7.11 -32.24 29.01
N CYS A 218 -6.87 -31.23 28.16
CA CYS A 218 -7.13 -31.36 26.72
C CYS A 218 -6.20 -32.35 25.99
N GLY A 219 -5.04 -32.68 26.58
CA GLY A 219 -4.04 -33.61 26.04
C GLY A 219 -3.26 -33.08 24.85
N THR A 220 -3.90 -32.49 23.86
CA THR A 220 -3.24 -31.83 22.72
C THR A 220 -4.05 -30.62 22.27
N THR A 221 -3.38 -29.47 22.18
CA THR A 221 -3.98 -28.25 21.63
C THR A 221 -3.58 -28.06 20.17
N SER A 222 -4.53 -27.63 19.35
CA SER A 222 -4.35 -27.34 17.93
C SER A 222 -4.39 -25.82 17.71
N ILE A 223 -3.25 -25.26 17.33
CA ILE A 223 -3.06 -23.81 17.13
C ILE A 223 -3.04 -23.53 15.62
N PRO A 224 -4.12 -22.96 15.04
CA PRO A 224 -4.19 -22.73 13.61
C PRO A 224 -3.32 -21.56 13.16
N VAL A 225 -2.56 -21.80 12.09
CA VAL A 225 -1.83 -20.81 11.29
C VAL A 225 -2.57 -20.62 9.98
N ILE A 226 -2.82 -19.37 9.62
CA ILE A 226 -3.62 -18.97 8.47
C ILE A 226 -2.74 -18.22 7.47
N ARG A 227 -2.85 -18.65 6.21
CA ARG A 227 -2.30 -17.99 5.03
C ARG A 227 -3.36 -17.05 4.45
N ARG A 228 -3.03 -15.76 4.33
CA ARG A 228 -3.93 -14.69 3.88
C ARG A 228 -3.30 -13.91 2.73
N ASN A 229 -4.12 -13.22 1.93
CA ASN A 229 -3.65 -12.32 0.87
C ASN A 229 -2.72 -13.01 -0.14
N GLY A 230 -3.05 -14.23 -0.58
CA GLY A 230 -2.20 -15.01 -1.49
C GLY A 230 -2.17 -16.48 -1.09
N VAL A 231 -2.25 -17.38 -2.08
CA VAL A 231 -2.29 -18.84 -1.90
C VAL A 231 -1.45 -19.58 -2.95
N ASP A 232 -0.60 -18.86 -3.67
CA ASP A 232 0.15 -19.38 -4.82
C ASP A 232 1.47 -20.01 -4.38
N GLY A 233 1.81 -21.15 -4.97
CA GLY A 233 3.04 -21.87 -4.64
C GLY A 233 3.07 -22.57 -3.27
N VAL A 234 4.16 -23.29 -3.06
CA VAL A 234 4.49 -23.95 -1.80
C VAL A 234 5.25 -22.98 -0.91
N VAL A 235 4.81 -22.86 0.34
CA VAL A 235 5.39 -21.96 1.34
C VAL A 235 5.71 -22.75 2.60
N LYS A 236 6.86 -22.45 3.22
CA LYS A 236 7.26 -23.06 4.50
C LYS A 236 7.43 -22.01 5.57
N VAL A 237 7.03 -22.33 6.80
CA VAL A 237 7.26 -21.49 7.98
C VAL A 237 7.75 -22.32 9.15
N HIS A 238 8.83 -21.86 9.78
CA HIS A 238 9.33 -22.46 11.00
C HIS A 238 8.53 -22.00 12.21
N TYR A 239 8.34 -22.90 13.18
CA TYR A 239 7.68 -22.57 14.44
C TYR A 239 8.40 -23.18 15.62
N LYS A 240 8.30 -22.53 16.77
CA LYS A 240 8.79 -23.05 18.05
C LYS A 240 7.93 -22.61 19.22
N THR A 241 7.85 -23.45 20.24
CA THR A 241 7.33 -23.08 21.56
C THR A 241 8.42 -22.39 22.38
N VAL A 242 8.08 -21.29 23.03
CA VAL A 242 8.98 -20.51 23.88
C VAL A 242 8.41 -20.42 25.29
N GLU A 243 9.24 -20.80 26.26
CA GLU A 243 8.98 -20.58 27.68
C GLU A 243 9.22 -19.10 28.00
N LYS A 244 8.17 -18.40 28.43
CA LYS A 244 8.23 -16.94 28.65
C LYS A 244 7.66 -16.46 29.98
N SER A 245 7.07 -17.35 30.77
CA SER A 245 6.32 -16.93 31.96
C SER A 245 6.17 -18.05 32.99
N SER A 246 4.99 -18.66 33.11
CA SER A 246 4.62 -19.56 34.21
C SER A 246 4.52 -21.03 33.83
N ALA A 247 4.26 -21.35 32.55
CA ALA A 247 4.27 -22.75 32.08
C ALA A 247 5.70 -23.19 31.78
N ILE A 248 6.14 -24.28 32.41
CA ILE A 248 7.47 -24.88 32.32
C ILE A 248 7.49 -25.98 31.26
N SER A 249 8.48 -25.90 30.37
CA SER A 249 8.69 -26.90 29.33
C SER A 249 8.99 -28.29 29.93
N GLY A 250 8.29 -29.33 29.45
CA GLY A 250 8.42 -30.71 29.92
C GLY A 250 7.68 -31.03 31.22
N LYS A 251 7.12 -30.02 31.90
CA LYS A 251 6.20 -30.19 33.04
C LYS A 251 4.75 -29.97 32.62
N ASP A 252 4.46 -28.83 31.99
CA ASP A 252 3.08 -28.40 31.70
C ASP A 252 2.72 -28.59 30.21
N TYR A 253 3.72 -28.60 29.34
CA TYR A 253 3.59 -28.92 27.92
C TYR A 253 4.85 -29.57 27.37
N ILE A 254 4.71 -30.32 26.27
CA ILE A 254 5.87 -30.87 25.54
C ILE A 254 6.33 -29.82 24.52
N PRO A 255 7.59 -29.34 24.58
CA PRO A 255 8.07 -28.34 23.62
C PRO A 255 8.01 -28.88 22.20
N GLN A 256 7.61 -28.01 21.27
CA GLN A 256 7.50 -28.33 19.85
C GLN A 256 8.33 -27.35 19.04
N GLU A 257 9.06 -27.89 18.07
CA GLU A 257 9.77 -27.14 17.04
C GLU A 257 9.61 -27.90 15.73
N GLY A 258 9.33 -27.18 14.64
CA GLY A 258 9.08 -27.81 13.35
C GLY A 258 8.83 -26.81 12.23
N VAL A 259 8.43 -27.35 11.09
CA VAL A 259 8.12 -26.59 9.87
C VAL A 259 6.70 -26.93 9.44
N LEU A 260 5.90 -25.91 9.16
CA LEU A 260 4.64 -26.07 8.45
C LEU A 260 4.87 -25.80 6.98
N GLU A 261 4.50 -26.76 6.13
CA GLU A 261 4.55 -26.65 4.68
C GLU A 261 3.12 -26.50 4.14
N PHE A 262 2.80 -25.31 3.63
CA PHE A 262 1.55 -25.01 2.95
C PHE A 262 1.72 -25.29 1.46
N ARG A 263 0.88 -26.18 0.92
CA ARG A 263 0.82 -26.43 -0.53
C ARG A 263 0.04 -25.32 -1.24
N HIS A 264 0.13 -25.31 -2.57
CA HIS A 264 -0.67 -24.43 -3.41
C HIS A 264 -2.17 -24.58 -3.08
N GLY A 265 -2.84 -23.45 -2.82
CA GLY A 265 -4.26 -23.39 -2.45
C GLY A 265 -4.57 -23.71 -0.97
N GLU A 266 -3.59 -24.13 -0.16
CA GLU A 266 -3.81 -24.38 1.27
C GLU A 266 -3.82 -23.08 2.07
N THR A 267 -4.91 -22.83 2.78
CA THR A 267 -5.12 -21.58 3.54
C THR A 267 -4.90 -21.73 5.04
N LYS A 268 -4.92 -22.96 5.56
CA LYS A 268 -4.90 -23.23 7.00
C LYS A 268 -4.22 -24.54 7.33
N LEU A 269 -3.25 -24.48 8.23
CA LEU A 269 -2.65 -25.63 8.92
C LEU A 269 -2.65 -25.38 10.41
N ALA A 270 -2.34 -26.40 11.21
CA ALA A 270 -2.34 -26.27 12.66
C ALA A 270 -1.08 -26.87 13.28
N ILE A 271 -0.56 -26.19 14.30
CA ILE A 271 0.51 -26.68 15.16
C ILE A 271 -0.14 -27.42 16.31
N ASN A 272 0.24 -28.69 16.50
CA ASN A 272 -0.26 -29.51 17.58
C ASN A 272 0.76 -29.53 18.72
N VAL A 273 0.38 -29.01 19.88
CA VAL A 273 1.23 -29.00 21.08
C VAL A 273 0.61 -29.91 22.14
N PRO A 274 1.29 -30.99 22.56
CA PRO A 274 0.82 -31.83 23.65
C PRO A 274 0.86 -31.07 24.98
N ILE A 275 -0.25 -31.11 25.72
CA ILE A 275 -0.39 -30.52 27.06
C ILE A 275 -0.30 -31.65 28.09
N ILE A 276 0.52 -31.47 29.11
CA ILE A 276 0.73 -32.46 30.17
C ILE A 276 -0.22 -32.10 31.31
N ASN A 277 -0.95 -33.11 31.80
CA ASN A 277 -1.79 -32.98 32.98
C ASN A 277 -1.05 -33.55 34.19
N ASP A 278 -0.73 -32.72 35.17
CA ASP A 278 -0.02 -33.12 36.38
C ASP A 278 -0.94 -33.36 37.61
N PHE A 279 -2.27 -33.34 37.39
CA PHE A 279 -3.33 -33.59 38.38
C PHE A 279 -3.29 -32.70 39.63
N HIS A 280 -2.48 -31.64 39.64
CA HIS A 280 -2.46 -30.66 40.71
C HIS A 280 -3.29 -29.43 40.33
N PRO A 281 -4.09 -28.86 41.25
CA PRO A 281 -4.77 -27.60 40.99
C PRO A 281 -3.74 -26.45 40.99
N GLU A 282 -3.34 -26.02 39.79
CA GLU A 282 -2.34 -24.97 39.60
C GLU A 282 -3.00 -23.61 39.26
N ARG A 283 -2.20 -22.55 39.20
CA ARG A 283 -2.70 -21.24 38.72
C ARG A 283 -2.74 -21.25 37.19
N ASN A 284 -3.40 -20.27 36.58
CA ASN A 284 -3.38 -20.12 35.12
C ASN A 284 -1.95 -19.94 34.61
N GLU A 285 -1.53 -20.87 33.75
CA GLU A 285 -0.19 -20.97 33.21
C GLU A 285 -0.18 -20.60 31.74
N HIS A 286 0.92 -20.02 31.25
CA HIS A 286 1.00 -19.66 29.83
C HIS A 286 2.40 -19.81 29.25
N PHE A 287 2.41 -20.27 28.00
CA PHE A 287 3.58 -20.34 27.13
C PHE A 287 3.29 -19.61 25.81
N GLU A 288 4.34 -19.37 25.03
CA GLU A 288 4.25 -18.67 23.75
C GLU A 288 4.57 -19.61 22.60
N VAL A 289 3.91 -19.44 21.46
CA VAL A 289 4.26 -20.10 20.20
C VAL A 289 4.59 -19.04 19.17
N GLN A 290 5.76 -19.15 18.55
CA GLN A 290 6.29 -18.16 17.61
C GLN A 290 6.49 -18.77 16.23
N LEU A 291 6.13 -18.02 15.19
CA LEU A 291 6.48 -18.26 13.80
C LEU A 291 7.72 -17.44 13.45
N PHE A 292 8.67 -18.06 12.76
CA PHE A 292 9.89 -17.42 12.28
C PHE A 292 10.31 -18.05 10.96
N ASP A 293 11.23 -17.41 10.24
CA ASP A 293 11.86 -17.91 9.01
C ASP A 293 10.87 -18.48 7.97
N VAL A 294 10.37 -17.61 7.08
CA VAL A 294 9.40 -17.98 6.05
C VAL A 294 10.13 -18.13 4.72
N GLU A 295 9.89 -19.24 4.04
CA GLU A 295 10.43 -19.57 2.72
C GLU A 295 9.33 -19.61 1.66
N GLY A 296 9.70 -19.50 0.38
CA GLY A 296 8.76 -19.52 -0.75
C GLY A 296 8.05 -18.19 -1.00
N GLY A 297 8.70 -17.07 -0.68
CA GLY A 297 8.23 -15.71 -1.00
C GLY A 297 7.19 -15.12 -0.05
N ALA A 298 6.55 -15.93 0.79
CA ALA A 298 5.57 -15.43 1.73
C ALA A 298 6.21 -14.58 2.84
N SER A 299 5.37 -13.78 3.50
CA SER A 299 5.79 -12.92 4.61
C SER A 299 5.06 -13.25 5.92
N LEU A 300 5.65 -12.88 7.05
CA LEU A 300 4.99 -12.98 8.36
C LEU A 300 4.02 -11.82 8.54
N GLY A 301 2.78 -12.14 8.94
CA GLY A 301 1.77 -11.16 9.29
C GLY A 301 1.98 -10.56 10.68
N LYS A 302 1.06 -9.66 11.07
CA LYS A 302 1.11 -8.96 12.35
C LYS A 302 1.12 -9.90 13.57
N LEU A 303 0.39 -11.02 13.48
CA LEU A 303 0.35 -12.04 14.52
C LEU A 303 1.34 -13.17 14.20
N CYS A 304 2.63 -12.91 14.41
CA CYS A 304 3.70 -13.90 14.31
C CYS A 304 3.97 -14.65 15.63
N SER A 305 3.29 -14.26 16.71
CA SER A 305 3.34 -14.93 18.01
C SER A 305 1.93 -15.05 18.60
N THR A 306 1.68 -16.12 19.34
CA THR A 306 0.44 -16.33 20.09
C THR A 306 0.71 -16.90 21.47
N ILE A 307 -0.11 -16.51 22.44
CA ILE A 307 -0.02 -16.98 23.82
C ILE A 307 -1.02 -18.12 24.03
N VAL A 308 -0.57 -19.22 24.62
CA VAL A 308 -1.46 -20.31 25.02
C VAL A 308 -1.56 -20.30 26.52
N THR A 309 -2.77 -20.10 27.03
CA THR A 309 -3.09 -20.13 28.47
C THR A 309 -3.72 -21.46 28.82
N ILE A 310 -3.06 -22.22 29.66
CA ILE A 310 -3.53 -23.46 30.27
C ILE A 310 -4.31 -23.06 31.54
N VAL A 311 -5.55 -23.51 31.61
CA VAL A 311 -6.48 -23.22 32.70
C VAL A 311 -6.98 -24.55 33.27
N ASN A 312 -7.20 -24.59 34.59
CA ASN A 312 -7.87 -25.71 35.24
C ASN A 312 -9.29 -25.88 34.69
N ASP A 313 -9.79 -27.10 34.73
CA ASP A 313 -11.10 -27.43 34.16
C ASP A 313 -12.24 -26.63 34.83
N ASP A 314 -12.16 -26.40 36.14
CA ASP A 314 -13.15 -25.64 36.92
C ASP A 314 -13.17 -24.14 36.58
N ASP A 315 -12.03 -23.59 36.16
CA ASP A 315 -11.85 -22.16 35.85
C ASP A 315 -12.05 -21.85 34.35
N PHE A 316 -12.17 -22.87 33.50
CA PHE A 316 -12.27 -22.70 32.05
C PHE A 316 -13.54 -21.94 31.62
N GLU A 317 -14.70 -22.35 32.12
CA GLU A 317 -15.99 -21.71 31.79
C GLU A 317 -16.05 -20.22 32.20
N PRO A 318 -15.71 -19.83 33.45
CA PRO A 318 -15.77 -18.42 33.84
C PRO A 318 -14.77 -17.55 33.06
N VAL A 319 -13.56 -18.05 32.78
CA VAL A 319 -12.55 -17.34 31.97
C VAL A 319 -13.02 -17.15 30.53
N MET A 320 -13.56 -18.20 29.91
CA MET A 320 -14.06 -18.15 28.54
C MET A 320 -15.28 -17.20 28.42
N LYS A 321 -16.20 -17.24 29.38
CA LYS A 321 -17.33 -16.31 29.44
C LYS A 321 -16.89 -14.85 29.59
N LYS A 322 -15.88 -14.58 30.43
CA LYS A 322 -15.30 -13.25 30.60
C LYS A 322 -14.63 -12.76 29.31
N MET A 323 -13.89 -13.63 28.63
CA MET A 323 -13.23 -13.30 27.35
C MET A 323 -14.25 -13.01 26.25
N MET A 324 -15.33 -13.80 26.17
CA MET A 324 -16.43 -13.56 25.23
C MET A 324 -17.12 -12.21 25.51
N SER A 325 -17.43 -11.89 26.78
CA SER A 325 -18.02 -10.60 27.16
C SER A 325 -17.15 -9.42 26.73
N MET A 326 -15.84 -9.46 27.01
CA MET A 326 -14.93 -8.38 26.61
C MET A 326 -14.79 -8.29 25.08
N THR A 327 -14.86 -9.41 24.37
CA THR A 327 -14.78 -9.43 22.89
C THR A 327 -16.05 -8.86 22.27
N THR A 328 -17.23 -9.20 22.80
CA THR A 328 -18.51 -8.64 22.34
C THR A 328 -18.57 -7.14 22.61
N GLU A 329 -18.11 -6.68 23.78
CA GLU A 329 -18.06 -5.24 24.11
C GLU A 329 -17.11 -4.45 23.18
N ASN A 330 -15.94 -5.02 22.85
CA ASN A 330 -15.01 -4.38 21.91
C ASN A 330 -15.54 -4.40 20.47
N LEU A 331 -16.25 -5.46 20.06
CA LEU A 331 -16.91 -5.54 18.77
C LEU A 331 -18.08 -4.54 18.68
N GLU A 332 -18.86 -4.39 19.74
CA GLU A 332 -19.93 -3.38 19.85
C GLU A 332 -19.37 -1.94 19.78
N LYS A 333 -18.21 -1.68 20.41
CA LYS A 333 -17.49 -0.41 20.28
C LYS A 333 -17.00 -0.15 18.84
N LEU A 334 -16.61 -1.18 18.09
CA LEU A 334 -16.25 -1.04 16.67
C LEU A 334 -17.49 -0.90 15.77
N GLN A 335 -18.62 -1.47 16.18
CA GLN A 335 -19.92 -1.33 15.52
C GLN A 335 -20.63 0.00 15.83
N LEU A 336 -19.98 0.96 16.52
CA LEU A 336 -20.54 2.29 16.84
C LEU A 336 -20.98 3.13 15.63
N PHE A 337 -20.79 2.64 14.40
CA PHE A 337 -21.43 3.17 13.19
C PHE A 337 -22.88 2.68 12.96
N HIS A 338 -23.45 1.84 13.82
CA HIS A 338 -24.84 1.37 13.78
C HIS A 338 -25.55 1.66 15.13
N LYS A 339 -25.84 2.94 15.39
CA LYS A 339 -26.67 3.35 16.53
C LYS A 339 -28.16 3.25 16.14
N ALA A 340 -28.71 2.04 16.17
CA ALA A 340 -30.02 1.71 15.59
C ALA A 340 -31.26 2.29 16.30
N SER A 341 -31.16 2.96 17.46
CA SER A 341 -32.35 3.49 18.15
C SER A 341 -32.15 4.83 18.85
N TRP A 342 -33.17 5.69 18.74
CA TRP A 342 -33.30 6.96 19.48
C TRP A 342 -33.15 6.78 21.00
N VAL A 343 -33.69 5.69 21.54
CA VAL A 343 -33.62 5.38 22.98
C VAL A 343 -32.18 5.12 23.42
N ALA A 344 -31.37 4.46 22.58
CA ALA A 344 -29.96 4.23 22.88
C ALA A 344 -29.17 5.55 22.89
N GLN A 345 -29.42 6.45 21.93
CA GLN A 345 -28.77 7.77 21.89
C GLN A 345 -29.06 8.59 23.15
N ILE A 346 -30.33 8.64 23.58
CA ILE A 346 -30.76 9.36 24.79
C ILE A 346 -30.11 8.76 26.04
N ARG A 347 -30.10 7.42 26.17
CA ARG A 347 -29.48 6.74 27.31
C ARG A 347 -27.98 7.00 27.41
N GLU A 348 -27.29 7.05 26.28
CA GLU A 348 -25.86 7.34 26.21
C GLU A 348 -25.55 8.80 26.57
N ALA A 349 -26.37 9.75 26.09
CA ALA A 349 -26.21 11.16 26.44
C ALA A 349 -26.41 11.46 27.92
N LEU A 350 -27.27 10.69 28.59
CA LEU A 350 -27.55 10.82 30.03
C LEU A 350 -26.47 10.18 30.90
N ASN A 351 -25.61 9.31 30.34
CA ASN A 351 -24.62 8.56 31.11
C ASN A 351 -23.20 9.09 30.91
N VAL A 352 -22.42 9.12 31.98
CA VAL A 352 -20.97 9.35 31.93
C VAL A 352 -20.31 8.08 31.40
N ASN A 353 -19.43 8.23 30.41
CA ASN A 353 -18.70 7.11 29.81
C ASN A 353 -19.63 5.94 29.38
N SER A 354 -20.79 6.27 28.80
CA SER A 354 -21.81 5.31 28.33
C SER A 354 -22.36 4.35 29.40
N GLY A 355 -22.20 4.66 30.69
CA GLY A 355 -22.78 3.90 31.81
C GLY A 355 -21.77 3.13 32.65
N TYR A 356 -20.48 3.18 32.32
CA TYR A 356 -19.41 2.51 33.06
C TYR A 356 -18.81 3.44 34.13
N ILE A 357 -19.46 3.47 35.29
CA ILE A 357 -19.07 4.30 36.45
C ILE A 357 -17.70 3.88 36.99
N ASP A 358 -17.37 2.57 36.91
CA ASP A 358 -16.17 1.97 37.50
C ASP A 358 -14.86 2.33 36.78
N THR A 359 -14.95 2.75 35.51
CA THR A 359 -13.80 3.16 34.68
C THR A 359 -13.73 4.65 34.42
N ALA A 360 -14.65 5.44 34.99
CA ALA A 360 -14.77 6.86 34.70
C ALA A 360 -13.77 7.70 35.51
N THR A 361 -12.95 8.50 34.82
CA THR A 361 -12.01 9.44 35.46
C THR A 361 -12.74 10.71 35.89
N PRO A 362 -12.24 11.47 36.89
CA PRO A 362 -12.83 12.76 37.27
C PRO A 362 -12.88 13.78 36.12
N LEU A 363 -11.99 13.65 35.14
CA LEU A 363 -12.01 14.44 33.92
C LEU A 363 -13.21 14.09 33.03
N ASP A 364 -13.62 12.81 32.97
CA ASP A 364 -14.78 12.37 32.20
C ASP A 364 -16.09 12.91 32.77
N TYR A 365 -16.21 13.00 34.10
CA TYR A 365 -17.34 13.62 34.76
C TYR A 365 -17.40 15.12 34.47
N LEU A 366 -16.27 15.81 34.56
CA LEU A 366 -16.18 17.24 34.27
C LEU A 366 -16.52 17.53 32.80
N ALA A 367 -15.95 16.76 31.87
CA ALA A 367 -16.25 16.83 30.46
C ALA A 367 -17.73 16.52 30.17
N HIS A 368 -18.32 15.53 30.86
CA HIS A 368 -19.74 15.23 30.73
C HIS A 368 -20.61 16.41 31.14
N VAL A 369 -20.33 17.10 32.26
CA VAL A 369 -21.09 18.28 32.69
C VAL A 369 -21.04 19.41 31.65
N PHE A 370 -19.85 19.73 31.13
CA PHE A 370 -19.69 20.79 30.12
C PHE A 370 -20.33 20.45 28.77
N THR A 371 -20.36 19.16 28.41
CA THR A 371 -20.92 18.70 27.13
C THR A 371 -22.37 18.25 27.21
N PHE A 372 -22.96 18.13 28.42
CA PHE A 372 -24.29 17.57 28.63
C PHE A 372 -25.37 18.30 27.81
N GLY A 373 -25.35 19.63 27.82
CA GLY A 373 -26.31 20.43 27.04
C GLY A 373 -26.25 20.10 25.54
N TRP A 374 -25.03 20.00 24.99
CA TRP A 374 -24.82 19.62 23.60
C TRP A 374 -25.24 18.17 23.32
N LYS A 375 -24.96 17.25 24.24
CA LYS A 375 -25.36 15.83 24.10
C LYS A 375 -26.88 15.67 24.02
N VAL A 376 -27.63 16.36 24.86
CA VAL A 376 -29.10 16.32 24.86
C VAL A 376 -29.66 16.88 23.55
N ILE A 377 -29.09 17.97 23.07
CA ILE A 377 -29.45 18.60 21.80
C ILE A 377 -29.17 17.66 20.61
N PHE A 378 -27.98 17.06 20.55
CA PHE A 378 -27.60 16.17 19.44
C PHE A 378 -28.36 14.83 19.44
N CYS A 379 -28.96 14.41 20.56
CA CYS A 379 -29.88 13.26 20.60
C CYS A 379 -31.19 13.50 19.85
N LEU A 380 -31.50 14.76 19.49
CA LEU A 380 -32.66 15.08 18.65
C LEU A 380 -32.39 14.82 17.16
N VAL A 381 -31.15 14.50 16.78
CA VAL A 381 -30.81 14.10 15.41
C VAL A 381 -31.18 12.62 15.24
N PRO A 382 -32.00 12.27 14.24
CA PRO A 382 -32.44 10.90 14.05
C PRO A 382 -31.26 9.96 13.73
N PRO A 383 -31.35 8.67 14.09
CA PRO A 383 -30.42 7.63 13.68
C PRO A 383 -30.21 7.59 12.16
N VAL A 384 -28.96 7.36 11.77
CA VAL A 384 -28.51 7.28 10.36
C VAL A 384 -29.10 6.10 9.58
N GLU A 385 -29.74 5.15 10.25
CA GLU A 385 -30.42 4.01 9.61
C GLU A 385 -31.78 4.39 9.02
N ILE A 386 -32.39 5.48 9.49
CA ILE A 386 -33.68 5.94 8.98
C ILE A 386 -33.47 6.57 7.60
N TRP A 387 -34.08 5.98 6.58
CA TRP A 387 -33.98 6.44 5.18
C TRP A 387 -32.55 6.55 4.65
N GLY A 388 -31.69 5.58 4.98
CA GLY A 388 -30.32 5.52 4.47
C GLY A 388 -29.49 6.75 4.81
N GLY A 389 -29.78 7.41 5.93
CA GLY A 389 -29.02 8.54 6.46
C GLY A 389 -29.50 9.91 6.01
N TRP A 390 -30.39 10.00 5.02
CA TRP A 390 -30.86 11.29 4.49
C TRP A 390 -31.62 12.13 5.52
N LEU A 391 -32.42 11.49 6.38
CA LEU A 391 -33.15 12.19 7.42
C LEU A 391 -32.21 12.80 8.47
N ALA A 392 -31.19 12.04 8.89
CA ALA A 392 -30.16 12.51 9.81
C ALA A 392 -29.37 13.68 9.19
N PHE A 393 -29.07 13.61 7.89
CA PHE A 393 -28.36 14.65 7.15
C PHE A 393 -29.13 15.98 7.15
N PHE A 394 -30.41 16.00 6.74
CA PHE A 394 -31.17 17.25 6.69
C PHE A 394 -31.46 17.86 8.07
N VAL A 395 -31.75 17.02 9.07
CA VAL A 395 -32.00 17.49 10.44
C VAL A 395 -30.72 18.07 11.05
N SER A 396 -29.57 17.40 10.88
CA SER A 396 -28.29 17.93 11.36
C SER A 396 -27.85 19.20 10.62
N LEU A 397 -28.10 19.30 9.31
CA LEU A 397 -27.84 20.51 8.53
C LEU A 397 -28.68 21.70 9.01
N THR A 398 -29.96 21.47 9.30
CA THR A 398 -30.86 22.51 9.86
C THR A 398 -30.39 22.96 11.23
N PHE A 399 -29.98 22.01 12.08
CA PHE A 399 -29.47 22.30 13.41
C PHE A 399 -28.16 23.11 13.35
N LEU A 400 -27.25 22.74 12.45
CA LEU A 400 -26.02 23.47 12.19
C LEU A 400 -26.31 24.91 11.73
N ALA A 401 -27.23 25.09 10.77
CA ALA A 401 -27.62 26.41 10.28
C ALA A 401 -28.19 27.31 11.38
N MET A 402 -29.06 26.76 12.25
CA MET A 402 -29.62 27.49 13.39
C MET A 402 -28.53 27.86 14.40
N LEU A 403 -27.61 26.94 14.70
CA LEU A 403 -26.51 27.19 15.62
C LEU A 403 -25.56 28.27 15.09
N THR A 404 -25.21 28.21 13.80
CA THR A 404 -24.36 29.23 13.15
C THR A 404 -25.01 30.61 13.15
N ALA A 405 -26.34 30.68 13.01
CA ALA A 405 -27.08 31.94 13.12
C ALA A 405 -26.98 32.53 14.55
N VAL A 406 -27.23 31.70 15.58
CA VAL A 406 -27.11 32.13 16.99
C VAL A 406 -25.69 32.56 17.34
N VAL A 407 -24.67 31.82 16.87
CA VAL A 407 -23.26 32.18 17.08
C VAL A 407 -22.91 33.46 16.34
N GLY A 408 -23.42 33.66 15.12
CA GLY A 408 -23.27 34.90 14.36
C GLY A 408 -23.86 36.10 15.08
N ASP A 409 -25.08 35.98 15.60
CA ASP A 409 -25.73 37.04 16.38
C ASP A 409 -24.95 37.36 17.66
N CYS A 410 -24.49 36.34 18.39
CA CYS A 410 -23.65 36.54 19.57
C CYS A 410 -22.32 37.22 19.23
N ALA A 411 -21.71 36.87 18.10
CA ALA A 411 -20.45 37.45 17.64
C ALA A 411 -20.62 38.93 17.23
N SER A 412 -21.74 39.29 16.61
CA SER A 412 -22.05 40.70 16.29
C SER A 412 -22.32 41.51 17.56
N ILE A 413 -23.07 40.98 18.53
CA ILE A 413 -23.28 41.65 19.84
C ILE A 413 -21.94 41.86 20.55
N PHE A 414 -21.06 40.86 20.53
CA PHE A 414 -19.71 40.97 21.09
C PHE A 414 -18.85 42.00 20.35
N GLY A 415 -18.90 42.01 19.01
CA GLY A 415 -18.22 42.99 18.17
C GLY A 415 -18.64 44.42 18.48
N CYS A 416 -19.96 44.64 18.61
CA CYS A 416 -20.52 45.92 19.03
C CYS A 416 -20.02 46.36 20.41
N LEU A 417 -19.83 45.42 21.35
CA LEU A 417 -19.41 45.72 22.72
C LEU A 417 -17.90 46.03 22.83
N VAL A 418 -17.09 45.44 21.96
CA VAL A 418 -15.62 45.61 21.93
C VAL A 418 -15.18 46.70 20.94
N GLY A 419 -16.09 47.18 20.08
CA GLY A 419 -15.79 48.18 19.05
C GLY A 419 -15.08 47.60 17.82
N LEU A 420 -15.29 46.33 17.53
CA LEU A 420 -14.79 45.65 16.33
C LEU A 420 -15.83 45.73 15.22
N SER A 421 -15.39 45.84 13.97
CA SER A 421 -16.31 45.78 12.84
C SER A 421 -16.88 44.37 12.67
N ASP A 422 -18.12 44.28 12.19
CA ASP A 422 -18.82 43.00 12.03
C ASP A 422 -18.08 42.05 11.09
N GLU A 423 -17.32 42.58 10.12
CA GLU A 423 -16.50 41.78 9.21
C GLU A 423 -15.32 41.14 9.95
N VAL A 424 -14.66 41.88 10.86
CA VAL A 424 -13.49 41.39 11.60
C VAL A 424 -13.90 40.35 12.64
N THR A 425 -15.05 40.52 13.31
CA THR A 425 -15.55 39.53 14.27
C THR A 425 -16.04 38.26 13.58
N ALA A 426 -16.73 38.38 12.44
CA ALA A 426 -17.15 37.23 11.65
C ALA A 426 -15.95 36.43 11.10
N ILE A 427 -14.95 37.13 10.53
CA ILE A 427 -13.77 36.46 9.96
C ILE A 427 -12.87 35.86 11.05
N ALA A 428 -12.71 36.48 12.22
CA ALA A 428 -11.75 35.99 13.22
C ALA A 428 -12.34 35.00 14.25
N LEU A 429 -13.53 35.29 14.80
CA LEU A 429 -14.09 34.48 15.89
C LEU A 429 -14.96 33.33 15.38
N VAL A 430 -15.81 33.59 14.39
CA VAL A 430 -16.71 32.57 13.84
C VAL A 430 -15.93 31.56 13.00
N SER A 431 -15.01 32.01 12.15
CA SER A 431 -14.19 31.10 11.34
C SER A 431 -13.22 30.24 12.17
N ALA A 432 -12.63 30.80 13.25
CA ALA A 432 -11.77 30.03 14.14
C ALA A 432 -12.58 28.97 14.92
N GLY A 433 -13.81 29.32 15.33
CA GLY A 433 -14.73 28.42 16.02
C GLY A 433 -15.16 27.22 15.18
N THR A 434 -15.25 27.36 13.86
CA THR A 434 -15.60 26.26 12.93
C THR A 434 -14.37 25.51 12.41
N SER A 435 -13.28 26.22 12.09
CA SER A 435 -12.09 25.61 11.46
C SER A 435 -11.21 24.82 12.43
N LEU A 436 -11.17 25.19 13.72
CA LEU A 436 -10.35 24.48 14.72
C LEU A 436 -10.87 23.05 14.98
N PRO A 437 -12.17 22.81 15.23
CA PRO A 437 -12.73 21.46 15.33
C PRO A 437 -12.46 20.60 14.09
N ASP A 438 -12.61 21.16 12.89
CA ASP A 438 -12.34 20.47 11.62
C ASP A 438 -10.87 20.04 11.50
N THR A 439 -9.97 20.90 11.98
CA THR A 439 -8.53 20.61 12.02
C THR A 439 -8.23 19.44 12.94
N PHE A 440 -8.82 19.41 14.14
CA PHE A 440 -8.62 18.31 15.08
C PHE A 440 -9.27 17.00 14.61
N ALA A 441 -10.45 17.06 13.98
CA ALA A 441 -11.09 15.89 13.40
C ALA A 441 -10.25 15.29 12.27
N SER A 442 -9.72 16.13 11.38
CA SER A 442 -8.83 15.71 10.28
C SER A 442 -7.50 15.15 10.79
N MET A 443 -6.93 15.74 11.83
CA MET A 443 -5.72 15.25 12.50
C MET A 443 -5.95 13.88 13.16
N SER A 444 -7.11 13.67 13.79
CA SER A 444 -7.48 12.38 14.38
C SER A 444 -7.63 11.29 13.30
N ALA A 445 -8.34 11.60 12.21
CA ALA A 445 -8.50 10.70 11.07
C ALA A 445 -7.15 10.31 10.44
N ALA A 446 -6.23 11.28 10.29
CA ALA A 446 -4.89 11.03 9.75
C ALA A 446 -4.02 10.15 10.65
N ARG A 447 -4.22 10.20 11.98
CA ARG A 447 -3.44 9.39 12.95
C ARG A 447 -3.94 7.95 13.08
N GLN A 448 -5.21 7.70 12.78
CA GLN A 448 -5.84 6.39 12.93
C GLN A 448 -5.64 5.48 11.70
N GLU A 449 -5.29 6.04 10.55
CA GLU A 449 -5.10 5.30 9.31
C GLU A 449 -3.67 5.32 8.77
N LYS A 450 -3.27 4.22 8.14
CA LYS A 450 -1.92 4.06 7.55
C LYS A 450 -1.72 4.89 6.27
N PHE A 451 -2.81 5.19 5.54
CA PHE A 451 -2.77 5.89 4.25
C PHE A 451 -3.43 7.28 4.28
N ALA A 452 -4.07 7.66 5.40
CA ALA A 452 -4.70 8.97 5.62
C ALA A 452 -5.80 9.37 4.60
N ASP A 453 -6.38 8.42 3.87
CA ASP A 453 -7.41 8.68 2.86
C ASP A 453 -8.71 9.22 3.48
N LEU A 454 -9.10 8.74 4.67
CA LEU A 454 -10.23 9.29 5.41
C LEU A 454 -10.04 10.76 5.80
N ALA A 455 -8.80 11.20 6.03
CA ALA A 455 -8.51 12.60 6.34
C ALA A 455 -8.75 13.51 5.12
N ILE A 456 -8.42 13.04 3.91
CA ILE A 456 -8.72 13.76 2.67
C ILE A 456 -10.22 13.90 2.49
N GLY A 457 -10.99 12.82 2.70
CA GLY A 457 -12.45 12.87 2.63
C GLY A 457 -13.05 13.89 3.61
N ASN A 458 -12.57 13.91 4.85
CA ASN A 458 -13.03 14.84 5.87
C ASN A 458 -12.69 16.31 5.54
N VAL A 459 -11.44 16.58 5.12
CA VAL A 459 -11.00 17.93 4.72
C VAL A 459 -11.78 18.42 3.51
N THR A 460 -11.95 17.56 2.50
CA THR A 460 -12.65 17.92 1.26
C THR A 460 -14.13 18.15 1.53
N GLY A 461 -14.75 17.29 2.35
CA GLY A 461 -16.15 17.43 2.76
C GLY A 461 -16.41 18.71 3.55
N SER A 462 -15.61 18.98 4.59
CA SER A 462 -15.83 20.17 5.43
C SER A 462 -15.56 21.47 4.68
N ASN A 463 -14.48 21.55 3.90
CA ASN A 463 -14.19 22.76 3.11
C ASN A 463 -15.24 22.97 2.00
N SER A 464 -15.75 21.91 1.38
CA SER A 464 -16.82 22.03 0.39
C SER A 464 -18.09 22.57 1.01
N VAL A 465 -18.46 22.11 2.21
CA VAL A 465 -19.61 22.62 2.96
C VAL A 465 -19.39 24.09 3.35
N ASN A 466 -18.25 24.44 3.95
CA ASN A 466 -17.95 25.80 4.38
C ASN A 466 -17.96 26.81 3.21
N VAL A 467 -17.42 26.43 2.05
CA VAL A 467 -17.39 27.31 0.86
C VAL A 467 -18.76 27.36 0.17
N PHE A 468 -19.38 26.20 -0.07
CA PHE A 468 -20.63 26.12 -0.82
C PHE A 468 -21.82 26.65 -0.03
N LEU A 469 -21.98 26.23 1.24
CA LEU A 469 -23.07 26.68 2.10
C LEU A 469 -22.76 28.01 2.81
N GLY A 470 -21.50 28.28 3.14
CA GLY A 470 -21.13 29.50 3.86
C GLY A 470 -21.00 30.74 2.98
N LEU A 471 -20.50 30.61 1.74
CA LEU A 471 -20.30 31.75 0.82
C LEU A 471 -21.18 31.63 -0.43
N GLY A 472 -21.23 30.45 -1.05
CA GLY A 472 -21.87 30.26 -2.36
C GLY A 472 -23.40 30.43 -2.32
N LEU A 473 -24.07 29.72 -1.41
CA LEU A 473 -25.54 29.68 -1.34
C LEU A 473 -26.16 31.00 -0.85
N PRO A 474 -25.63 31.68 0.18
CA PRO A 474 -26.09 33.02 0.57
C PRO A 474 -25.89 34.06 -0.54
N TRP A 475 -24.74 34.03 -1.23
CA TRP A 475 -24.46 34.92 -2.36
C TRP A 475 -25.41 34.66 -3.53
N MET A 476 -25.69 33.40 -3.85
CA MET A 476 -26.67 33.03 -4.88
C MET A 476 -28.07 33.53 -4.52
N ILE A 477 -28.52 33.36 -3.27
CA ILE A 477 -29.81 33.84 -2.80
C ILE A 477 -29.88 35.38 -2.86
N ALA A 478 -28.83 36.07 -2.40
CA ALA A 478 -28.75 37.53 -2.47
C ALA A 478 -28.76 38.03 -3.91
N ALA A 479 -28.00 37.40 -4.82
CA ALA A 479 -27.97 37.76 -6.24
C ALA A 479 -29.34 37.56 -6.92
N ILE A 480 -30.07 36.49 -6.57
CA ILE A 480 -31.44 36.27 -7.07
C ILE A 480 -32.40 37.31 -6.49
N TYR A 481 -32.33 37.57 -5.18
CA TYR A 481 -33.20 38.53 -4.49
C TYR A 481 -33.04 39.95 -5.05
N HIS A 482 -31.78 40.41 -5.16
CA HIS A 482 -31.47 41.71 -5.77
C HIS A 482 -31.74 41.72 -7.27
N GLY A 483 -31.49 40.64 -8.01
CA GLY A 483 -31.85 40.53 -9.42
C GLY A 483 -33.35 40.62 -9.69
N TYR A 484 -34.18 40.21 -8.73
CA TYR A 484 -35.65 40.30 -8.81
C TYR A 484 -36.17 41.69 -8.40
N HIS A 485 -35.61 42.29 -7.34
CA HIS A 485 -36.04 43.61 -6.84
C HIS A 485 -35.47 44.80 -7.62
N VAL A 486 -34.28 44.69 -8.23
CA VAL A 486 -33.69 45.73 -9.10
C VAL A 486 -34.46 45.87 -10.43
N ARG A 487 -35.36 44.94 -10.75
CA ARG A 487 -36.21 45.02 -11.94
C ARG A 487 -37.41 45.98 -11.79
N GLU A 488 -37.74 46.42 -10.57
CA GLU A 488 -38.86 47.35 -10.32
C GLU A 488 -38.43 48.82 -10.15
N GLU A 489 -37.16 49.11 -9.83
CA GLU A 489 -36.64 50.48 -9.73
C GLU A 489 -35.49 50.71 -10.71
N ASN A 490 -35.74 51.56 -11.72
CA ASN A 490 -34.80 51.88 -12.79
C ASN A 490 -33.48 52.54 -12.30
N SER A 491 -32.37 51.97 -12.75
CA SER A 491 -31.26 52.64 -13.43
C SER A 491 -30.52 53.82 -12.76
N GLU A 492 -30.08 53.73 -11.50
CA GLU A 492 -29.03 54.66 -11.01
C GLU A 492 -28.30 54.24 -9.71
N PHE A 493 -27.98 52.96 -9.49
CA PHE A 493 -27.09 52.55 -8.38
C PHE A 493 -26.22 51.35 -8.75
N LEU A 494 -25.25 51.57 -9.63
CA LEU A 494 -24.16 50.64 -9.95
C LEU A 494 -22.86 51.44 -10.05
N PRO A 495 -22.37 51.97 -8.92
CA PRO A 495 -21.04 51.54 -8.50
C PRO A 495 -20.87 51.68 -6.97
N ASP A 496 -20.84 50.59 -6.21
CA ASP A 496 -20.15 50.59 -4.89
C ASP A 496 -19.96 49.19 -4.29
N LEU A 497 -20.54 48.14 -4.89
CA LEU A 497 -20.29 46.76 -4.48
C LEU A 497 -18.91 46.19 -4.89
N TRP A 498 -18.06 46.99 -5.54
CA TRP A 498 -16.73 46.58 -5.98
C TRP A 498 -15.58 47.06 -5.08
N HIS A 499 -15.87 47.86 -4.04
CA HIS A 499 -14.83 48.49 -3.22
C HIS A 499 -14.64 47.93 -1.80
N SER A 500 -15.37 46.89 -1.40
CA SER A 500 -15.14 46.19 -0.14
C SER A 500 -14.81 44.72 -0.37
N VAL A 501 -13.60 44.47 -0.87
CA VAL A 501 -12.84 43.22 -0.71
C VAL A 501 -11.58 43.57 0.06
#